data_AF-A0A952YUV5-F1
#
_entry.id   AF-A0A952YUV5-F1
#
_cell.length_a   1.000
_cell.length_b   1.000
_cell.length_c   1.000
_cell.angle_alpha   90.00
_cell.angle_beta   90.00
_cell.angle_gamma   90.00
#
_symmetry.space_group_name_H-M   'P 1'
#
loop_
_entity.id
_entity.type
_entity.pdbx_description
1 polymer ?
#
loop_
_entity_poly.entity_id
_entity_poly.type
_entity_poly.pdbx_seq_one_letter_code
_entity_poly.pdbx_strand_id
1 'polypeptide(L)'
;MKDVEFLAVDGVPIDDELQDTGTVGPELAYLARSYRHSPRALVFRNPSSDWRLFVVLLPLASRLSLMTNPIFAQLTRAWGLNVRFVGVDRDQLVYDFRALLSDRTLKLLVDLLARSEGADETLDLLFESLADEMLTVLDRRRGDWGRHLDREHRLEPCAPASLFDRAGRCPDFLAQLRAALRDEIIDVGFYGRALRSIDLREDAIDARIAAIVESSLDPVTIAKLARSSAGKHLGCYNWLRLDPRHAAPRAHLLARLPAFATFFAETLVPLDAWATPLGAGDDDGDAGFDAEALDTQADAARRRARRRQAPTFDLRPLAARQDSAHSLRWAGVLKRAIDAGQDRAVIEAIAQRFAVDDNVVRRVWRDKPAALGQPPTWQLAQILRRLGERGERDWPADAAAWESLIATAVPIEAA
;
A
#
# COMPACT_ATOMS: atom_id res chain seq x y z
N MET A 1 21.06 19.16 1.74
CA MET A 1 19.96 19.39 2.70
C MET A 1 18.87 18.39 2.38
N LYS A 2 18.61 17.45 3.29
CA LYS A 2 17.44 16.56 3.20
C LYS A 2 16.30 17.33 3.88
N ASP A 3 15.26 17.69 3.15
CA ASP A 3 14.09 18.33 3.77
C ASP A 3 13.21 17.22 4.33
N VAL A 4 13.11 17.17 5.66
CA VAL A 4 12.18 16.32 6.40
C VAL A 4 10.95 17.15 6.75
N GLU A 5 9.78 16.71 6.32
CA GLU A 5 8.51 17.39 6.54
C GLU A 5 7.59 16.52 7.41
N PHE A 6 7.07 17.13 8.48
CA PHE A 6 6.11 16.51 9.39
C PHE A 6 4.70 16.94 9.03
N LEU A 7 3.84 15.98 8.69
CA LEU A 7 2.45 16.27 8.36
C LEU A 7 1.56 15.95 9.56
N ALA A 8 1.04 16.99 10.22
CA ALA A 8 0.02 16.90 11.26
C ALA A 8 -1.27 17.58 10.78
N VAL A 9 -2.41 17.30 11.43
CA VAL A 9 -3.67 17.98 11.08
C VAL A 9 -3.59 19.47 11.39
N ASP A 10 -4.27 20.24 10.57
CA ASP A 10 -4.36 21.69 10.77
C ASP A 10 -5.20 22.02 12.01
N GLY A 11 -4.79 23.06 12.73
CA GLY A 11 -5.52 23.56 13.89
C GLY A 11 -6.80 24.27 13.48
N VAL A 12 -7.89 24.00 14.19
CA VAL A 12 -9.21 24.61 13.96
C VAL A 12 -9.81 25.11 15.27
N PRO A 13 -10.77 26.06 15.25
CA PRO A 13 -11.29 26.68 16.47
C PRO A 13 -11.84 25.71 17.52
N ILE A 14 -12.45 24.59 17.07
CA ILE A 14 -12.98 23.56 17.99
C ILE A 14 -11.88 22.86 18.80
N ASP A 15 -10.61 22.93 18.37
CA ASP A 15 -9.51 22.36 19.15
C ASP A 15 -9.32 23.11 20.47
N ASP A 16 -9.55 24.42 20.51
CA ASP A 16 -9.40 25.20 21.75
C ASP A 16 -10.48 24.78 22.78
N GLU A 17 -11.71 24.51 22.31
CA GLU A 17 -12.79 23.96 23.15
C GLU A 17 -12.51 22.50 23.57
N LEU A 18 -12.01 21.67 22.65
CA LEU A 18 -11.68 20.26 22.92
C LEU A 18 -10.46 20.10 23.85
N GLN A 19 -9.57 21.08 23.90
CA GLN A 19 -8.37 21.06 24.75
C GLN A 19 -8.61 21.76 26.10
N ASP A 20 -9.75 22.44 26.26
CA ASP A 20 -10.14 23.03 27.52
C ASP A 20 -10.64 21.96 28.51
N THR A 21 -9.85 21.77 29.57
CA THR A 21 -10.16 20.83 30.65
C THR A 21 -11.44 21.20 31.39
N GLY A 22 -11.79 22.49 31.45
CA GLY A 22 -13.04 22.94 32.08
C GLY A 22 -14.29 22.58 31.27
N THR A 23 -14.15 22.44 29.95
CA THR A 23 -15.27 22.15 29.03
C THR A 23 -15.49 20.65 28.84
N VAL A 24 -14.42 19.86 28.63
CA VAL A 24 -14.55 18.44 28.25
C VAL A 24 -13.97 17.44 29.26
N GLY A 25 -13.39 17.93 30.35
CA GLY A 25 -12.67 17.13 31.33
C GLY A 25 -11.20 16.82 30.93
N PRO A 26 -10.36 16.40 31.89
CA PRO A 26 -8.91 16.31 31.71
C PRO A 26 -8.48 15.23 30.72
N GLU A 27 -9.17 14.08 30.72
CA GLU A 27 -8.82 12.96 29.85
C GLU A 27 -9.10 13.27 28.38
N LEU A 28 -10.27 13.82 28.07
CA LEU A 28 -10.63 14.18 26.70
C LEU A 28 -9.77 15.36 26.20
N ALA A 29 -9.48 16.34 27.06
CA ALA A 29 -8.58 17.44 26.75
C ALA A 29 -7.14 17.00 26.46
N TYR A 30 -6.64 15.99 27.17
CA TYR A 30 -5.34 15.40 26.89
C TYR A 30 -5.32 14.61 25.56
N LEU A 31 -6.37 13.82 25.29
CA LEU A 31 -6.49 13.07 24.04
C LEU A 31 -6.67 14.00 22.83
N ALA A 32 -7.39 15.11 22.97
CA ALA A 32 -7.52 16.13 21.93
C ALA A 32 -6.20 16.84 21.62
N ARG A 33 -5.38 17.13 22.65
CA ARG A 33 -4.00 17.63 22.46
C ARG A 33 -3.13 16.62 21.73
N SER A 34 -3.12 15.38 22.20
CA SER A 34 -2.39 14.28 21.56
C SER A 34 -2.81 14.10 20.10
N TYR A 35 -4.12 14.13 19.81
CA TYR A 35 -4.64 14.09 18.45
C TYR A 35 -4.11 15.23 17.59
N ARG A 36 -4.17 16.48 18.06
CA ARG A 36 -3.70 17.64 17.28
C ARG A 36 -2.21 17.54 16.95
N HIS A 37 -1.37 17.20 17.92
CA HIS A 37 0.09 17.27 17.79
C HIS A 37 0.74 16.01 17.20
N SER A 38 0.03 14.88 17.12
CA SER A 38 0.63 13.65 16.57
C SER A 38 0.86 13.75 15.06
N PRO A 39 2.05 13.48 14.52
CA PRO A 39 2.25 13.44 13.09
C PRO A 39 1.50 12.25 12.46
N ARG A 40 0.96 12.46 11.26
CA ARG A 40 0.26 11.46 10.42
C ARG A 40 1.19 10.88 9.39
N ALA A 41 2.14 11.67 8.90
CA ALA A 41 3.16 11.20 7.99
C ALA A 41 4.47 11.94 8.20
N LEU A 42 5.55 11.24 7.89
CA LEU A 42 6.89 11.78 7.78
C LEU A 42 7.28 11.70 6.32
N VAL A 43 7.69 12.83 5.74
CA VAL A 43 8.00 12.95 4.33
C VAL A 43 9.46 13.33 4.18
N PHE A 44 10.21 12.50 3.48
CA PHE A 44 11.62 12.72 3.19
C PHE A 44 11.77 12.94 1.69
N ARG A 45 12.20 14.14 1.30
CA ARG A 45 12.46 14.46 -0.10
C ARG A 45 13.95 14.56 -0.35
N ASN A 46 14.42 13.81 -1.33
CA ASN A 46 15.79 13.95 -1.81
C ASN A 46 15.84 13.78 -3.33
N PRO A 47 15.61 14.85 -4.11
CA PRO A 47 15.58 14.77 -5.56
C PRO A 47 16.93 14.36 -6.18
N SER A 48 18.03 14.46 -5.43
CA SER A 48 19.38 14.11 -5.90
C SER A 48 19.80 12.67 -5.55
N SER A 49 18.98 11.93 -4.81
CA SER A 49 19.24 10.55 -4.43
C SER A 49 18.64 9.57 -5.44
N ASP A 50 19.15 8.34 -5.47
CA ASP A 50 18.46 7.20 -6.12
C ASP A 50 17.02 7.02 -5.59
N TRP A 51 16.72 7.61 -4.43
CA TRP A 51 15.39 7.70 -3.81
C TRP A 51 14.87 9.14 -3.78
N ARG A 52 13.87 9.43 -4.59
CA ARG A 52 13.27 10.78 -4.70
C ARG A 52 12.40 11.12 -3.50
N LEU A 53 11.66 10.14 -3.01
CA LEU A 53 10.67 10.30 -1.94
C LEU A 53 10.67 9.08 -1.02
N PHE A 54 10.65 9.31 0.28
CA PHE A 54 10.13 8.35 1.25
C PHE A 54 9.00 8.96 2.05
N VAL A 55 7.95 8.17 2.26
CA VAL A 55 6.82 8.51 3.10
C VAL A 55 6.65 7.42 4.15
N VAL A 56 6.69 7.81 5.40
CA VAL A 56 6.31 6.94 6.52
C VAL A 56 4.92 7.38 6.97
N LEU A 57 3.90 6.60 6.62
CA LEU A 57 2.54 6.80 7.11
C LEU A 57 2.47 6.24 8.51
N LEU A 58 2.20 7.11 9.47
CA LEU A 58 2.09 6.75 10.87
C LEU A 58 0.65 6.37 11.19
N PRO A 59 0.41 5.28 11.91
CA PRO A 59 -0.91 4.99 12.43
C PRO A 59 -1.31 6.09 13.42
N LEU A 60 -2.55 6.54 13.34
CA LEU A 60 -3.03 7.61 14.22
C LEU A 60 -2.98 7.20 15.68
N ALA A 61 -2.25 8.02 16.42
CA ALA A 61 -1.92 7.80 17.80
C ALA A 61 -3.11 8.12 18.70
N SER A 62 -3.77 7.08 19.16
CA SER A 62 -4.17 7.05 20.56
C SER A 62 -3.19 6.24 21.43
N ARG A 63 -2.17 5.61 20.82
CA ARG A 63 -1.21 4.72 21.49
C ARG A 63 0.16 5.33 21.79
N LEU A 64 0.52 6.50 21.25
CA LEU A 64 1.80 7.15 21.58
C LEU A 64 1.90 7.50 23.07
N SER A 65 0.79 7.98 23.66
CA SER A 65 0.68 8.25 25.10
C SER A 65 0.97 7.03 25.98
N LEU A 66 0.71 5.82 25.48
CA LEU A 66 0.89 4.58 26.20
C LEU A 66 2.30 3.95 26.03
N MET A 67 3.13 4.46 25.11
CA MET A 67 4.46 3.88 24.81
C MET A 67 5.52 4.16 25.88
N THR A 68 5.20 4.97 26.89
CA THR A 68 6.03 5.19 28.08
C THR A 68 5.99 4.01 29.06
N ASN A 69 5.12 3.01 28.85
CA ASN A 69 4.94 1.89 29.77
C ASN A 69 5.65 0.59 29.29
N PRO A 70 6.44 -0.10 30.14
CA PRO A 70 7.24 -1.27 29.77
C PRO A 70 6.44 -2.51 29.30
N ILE A 71 5.12 -2.54 29.47
CA ILE A 71 4.24 -3.62 28.99
C ILE A 71 4.09 -3.60 27.43
N PHE A 72 4.57 -2.55 26.75
CA PHE A 72 4.22 -2.21 25.35
C PHE A 72 5.08 -2.85 24.23
N ALA A 73 6.00 -3.77 24.56
CA ALA A 73 6.72 -4.55 23.55
C ALA A 73 5.78 -5.33 22.61
N GLN A 74 4.62 -5.77 23.09
CA GLN A 74 3.58 -6.41 22.26
C GLN A 74 2.85 -5.43 21.33
N LEU A 75 2.69 -4.17 21.75
CA LEU A 75 2.00 -3.14 20.97
C LEU A 75 2.85 -2.62 19.82
N THR A 76 4.16 -2.60 19.96
CA THR A 76 5.11 -2.34 18.86
C THR A 76 4.85 -3.27 17.66
N ARG A 77 4.42 -4.51 17.90
CA ARG A 77 4.07 -5.49 16.86
C ARG A 77 2.76 -5.16 16.16
N ALA A 78 1.72 -4.78 16.92
CA ALA A 78 0.44 -4.35 16.37
C ALA A 78 0.54 -2.98 15.67
N TRP A 79 1.45 -2.11 16.12
CA TRP A 79 1.74 -0.82 15.53
C TRP A 79 2.52 -0.96 14.22
N GLY A 80 3.55 -1.82 14.19
CA GLY A 80 4.35 -2.11 12.99
C GLY A 80 3.56 -2.69 11.82
N LEU A 81 2.40 -3.31 12.07
CA LEU A 81 1.48 -3.76 11.01
C LEU A 81 0.76 -2.61 10.30
N ASN A 82 0.58 -1.48 10.99
CA ASN A 82 -0.20 -0.34 10.52
C ASN A 82 0.66 0.81 9.99
N VAL A 83 1.94 0.90 10.41
CA VAL A 83 2.90 1.83 9.78
C VAL A 83 3.13 1.37 8.34
N ARG A 84 2.99 2.30 7.38
CA ARG A 84 3.31 2.03 5.96
C ARG A 84 4.55 2.79 5.59
N PHE A 85 5.47 2.12 4.90
CA PHE A 85 6.70 2.71 4.40
C PHE A 85 6.68 2.65 2.89
N VAL A 86 6.45 3.80 2.28
CA VAL A 86 6.36 3.95 0.83
C VAL A 86 7.61 4.68 0.35
N GLY A 87 8.31 4.11 -0.63
CA GLY A 87 9.42 4.77 -1.30
C GLY A 87 9.18 4.92 -2.78
N VAL A 88 9.64 6.04 -3.35
CA VAL A 88 9.67 6.27 -4.80
C VAL A 88 11.11 6.47 -5.22
N ASP A 89 11.58 5.63 -6.13
CA ASP A 89 12.93 5.70 -6.65
C ASP A 89 13.08 6.73 -7.79
N ARG A 90 14.29 6.84 -8.33
CA ARG A 90 14.61 7.71 -9.46
C ARG A 90 13.87 7.36 -10.75
N ASP A 91 13.51 6.10 -10.94
CA ASP A 91 12.80 5.57 -12.11
C ASP A 91 11.27 5.75 -11.97
N GLN A 92 10.85 6.31 -10.83
CA GLN A 92 9.48 6.59 -10.41
C GLN A 92 8.67 5.34 -10.17
N LEU A 93 9.32 4.26 -9.72
CA LEU A 93 8.68 3.05 -9.24
C LEU A 93 8.37 3.18 -7.75
N VAL A 94 7.25 2.60 -7.33
CA VAL A 94 6.73 2.70 -5.97
C VAL A 94 6.96 1.39 -5.23
N TYR A 95 7.47 1.48 -4.01
CA TYR A 95 7.83 0.34 -3.20
C TYR A 95 7.14 0.38 -1.85
N ASP A 96 6.72 -0.79 -1.36
CA ASP A 96 6.33 -1.00 0.04
C ASP A 96 7.45 -1.73 0.77
N PHE A 97 8.09 -1.02 1.70
CA PHE A 97 9.21 -1.51 2.48
C PHE A 97 8.83 -2.08 3.85
N ARG A 98 7.55 -2.30 4.12
CA ARG A 98 7.13 -2.87 5.41
C ARG A 98 7.84 -4.18 5.75
N ALA A 99 8.06 -5.03 4.74
CA ALA A 99 8.77 -6.30 4.91
C ALA A 99 10.28 -6.14 5.20
N LEU A 100 10.84 -4.94 5.07
CA LEU A 100 12.24 -4.62 5.35
C LEU A 100 12.45 -3.97 6.72
N LEU A 101 11.38 -3.62 7.42
CA LEU A 101 11.46 -3.04 8.75
C LEU A 101 11.93 -4.08 9.75
N SER A 102 13.00 -3.75 10.47
CA SER A 102 13.45 -4.54 11.60
C SER A 102 12.81 -4.05 12.90
N ASP A 103 12.75 -4.91 13.91
CA ASP A 103 12.33 -4.51 15.27
C ASP A 103 13.18 -3.34 15.80
N ARG A 104 14.45 -3.24 15.38
CA ARG A 104 15.35 -2.13 15.71
C ARG A 104 14.87 -0.83 15.06
N THR A 105 14.57 -0.85 13.77
CA THR A 105 14.09 0.32 13.01
C THR A 105 12.75 0.81 13.56
N LEU A 106 11.85 -0.11 13.90
CA LEU A 106 10.58 0.21 14.56
C LEU A 106 10.80 0.80 15.95
N LYS A 107 11.72 0.23 16.74
CA LYS A 107 12.05 0.76 18.07
C LYS A 107 12.63 2.17 17.99
N LEU A 108 13.53 2.44 17.05
CA LEU A 108 14.07 3.79 16.84
C LEU A 108 12.97 4.78 16.47
N LEU A 109 12.07 4.42 15.55
CA LEU A 109 10.91 5.24 15.19
C LEU A 109 10.01 5.54 16.40
N VAL A 110 9.75 4.52 17.23
CA VAL A 110 8.92 4.63 18.45
C VAL A 110 9.58 5.51 19.50
N ASP A 111 10.86 5.26 19.81
CA ASP A 111 11.64 6.04 20.78
C ASP A 111 11.71 7.50 20.36
N LEU A 112 11.71 7.76 19.06
CA LEU A 112 11.72 9.08 18.47
C LEU A 112 10.35 9.77 18.65
N LEU A 113 9.25 9.12 18.25
CA LEU A 113 7.90 9.70 18.40
C LEU A 113 7.54 9.99 19.85
N ALA A 114 7.97 9.13 20.79
CA ALA A 114 7.78 9.35 22.23
C ALA A 114 8.54 10.57 22.78
N ARG A 115 9.62 11.01 22.10
CA ARG A 115 10.42 12.19 22.48
C ARG A 115 9.95 13.48 21.79
N SER A 116 8.96 13.40 20.91
CA SER A 116 8.49 14.54 20.12
C SER A 116 7.66 15.59 20.88
N GLU A 117 7.41 15.40 22.18
CA GLU A 117 6.68 16.38 23.01
C GLU A 117 7.45 17.71 23.26
N GLY A 118 8.57 18.00 22.58
CA GLY A 118 9.15 19.35 22.65
C GLY A 118 10.59 19.61 22.16
N ALA A 119 11.14 18.85 21.20
CA ALA A 119 12.50 19.13 20.71
C ALA A 119 12.66 18.85 19.21
N ASP A 120 12.18 19.76 18.36
CA ASP A 120 12.28 19.70 16.89
C ASP A 120 13.71 19.37 16.40
N GLU A 121 14.75 20.01 16.96
CA GLU A 121 16.15 19.78 16.57
C GLU A 121 16.66 18.35 16.87
N THR A 122 16.14 17.69 17.89
CA THR A 122 16.53 16.30 18.24
C THR A 122 15.80 15.29 17.35
N LEU A 123 14.58 15.62 16.91
CA LEU A 123 13.82 14.80 15.96
C LEU A 123 14.52 14.78 14.60
N ASP A 124 15.00 15.94 14.13
CA ASP A 124 15.70 16.06 12.85
C ASP A 124 16.94 15.17 12.76
N LEU A 125 17.82 15.21 13.77
CA LEU A 125 19.04 14.39 13.81
C LEU A 125 18.75 12.88 13.90
N LEU A 126 17.71 12.48 14.64
CA LEU A 126 17.34 11.07 14.79
C LEU A 126 16.63 10.54 13.54
N PHE A 127 15.84 11.37 12.86
CA PHE A 127 15.21 11.00 11.59
C PHE A 127 16.21 10.96 10.45
N GLU A 128 17.22 11.83 10.45
CA GLU A 128 18.35 11.71 9.55
C GLU A 128 19.06 10.35 9.75
N SER A 129 19.28 9.96 11.01
CA SER A 129 19.86 8.65 11.36
C SER A 129 18.97 7.46 10.94
N LEU A 130 17.65 7.56 11.13
CA LEU A 130 16.69 6.55 10.67
C LEU A 130 16.69 6.44 9.14
N ALA A 131 16.66 7.58 8.45
CA ALA A 131 16.71 7.65 7.00
C ALA A 131 18.02 7.06 6.48
N ASP A 132 19.16 7.35 7.11
CA ASP A 132 20.45 6.77 6.76
C ASP A 132 20.52 5.25 7.01
N GLU A 133 19.97 4.77 8.13
CA GLU A 133 19.88 3.31 8.38
C GLU A 133 18.97 2.63 7.35
N MET A 134 17.82 3.23 7.04
CA MET A 134 16.89 2.71 6.03
C MET A 134 17.52 2.72 4.64
N LEU A 135 18.10 3.84 4.21
CA LEU A 135 18.84 3.96 2.95
C LEU A 135 19.97 2.93 2.88
N THR A 136 20.73 2.75 3.95
CA THR A 136 21.79 1.73 4.03
C THR A 136 21.23 0.31 3.87
N VAL A 137 20.08 -0.01 4.48
CA VAL A 137 19.41 -1.30 4.32
C VAL A 137 18.92 -1.49 2.89
N LEU A 138 18.37 -0.44 2.28
CA LEU A 138 17.87 -0.45 0.91
C LEU A 138 19.01 -0.63 -0.09
N ASP A 139 20.10 0.12 0.05
CA ASP A 139 21.31 0.01 -0.79
C ASP A 139 21.91 -1.40 -0.72
N ARG A 140 21.98 -1.98 0.49
CA ARG A 140 22.44 -3.37 0.67
C ARG A 140 21.53 -4.40 0.01
N ARG A 141 20.25 -4.09 -0.21
CA ARG A 141 19.23 -5.00 -0.77
C ARG A 141 18.86 -4.67 -2.22
N ARG A 142 19.65 -3.84 -2.92
CA ARG A 142 19.41 -3.40 -4.31
C ARG A 142 19.07 -4.51 -5.29
N GLY A 143 19.74 -5.65 -5.19
CA GLY A 143 19.51 -6.79 -6.09
C GLY A 143 18.11 -7.42 -6.03
N ASP A 144 17.36 -7.19 -4.96
CA ASP A 144 16.04 -7.81 -4.72
C ASP A 144 14.90 -6.78 -4.68
N TRP A 145 15.13 -5.52 -5.08
CA TRP A 145 14.13 -4.44 -4.99
C TRP A 145 12.82 -4.76 -5.72
N GLY A 146 12.87 -5.48 -6.84
CA GLY A 146 11.67 -5.90 -7.58
C GLY A 146 10.65 -6.69 -6.74
N ARG A 147 11.06 -7.28 -5.62
CA ARG A 147 10.18 -7.98 -4.66
C ARG A 147 9.35 -7.05 -3.79
N HIS A 148 9.78 -5.80 -3.68
CA HIS A 148 9.22 -4.78 -2.80
C HIS A 148 8.36 -3.77 -3.55
N LEU A 149 8.18 -3.93 -4.86
CA LEU A 149 7.24 -3.09 -5.59
C LEU A 149 5.86 -3.20 -4.95
N ASP A 150 5.21 -2.04 -4.78
CA ASP A 150 3.84 -2.01 -4.30
C ASP A 150 2.93 -2.73 -5.31
N ARG A 151 1.98 -3.51 -4.79
CA ARG A 151 1.07 -4.37 -5.55
C ARG A 151 -0.38 -4.22 -5.11
N GLU A 152 -0.64 -3.60 -3.97
CA GLU A 152 -1.94 -3.67 -3.30
C GLU A 152 -2.58 -2.29 -3.12
N HIS A 153 -1.76 -1.26 -2.89
CA HIS A 153 -2.31 -0.03 -2.34
C HIS A 153 -2.82 0.95 -3.39
N ARG A 154 -3.73 1.81 -2.94
CA ARG A 154 -4.36 2.89 -3.70
C ARG A 154 -4.10 4.25 -3.07
N LEU A 155 -4.03 5.28 -3.91
CA LEU A 155 -3.91 6.67 -3.47
C LEU A 155 -5.25 7.34 -3.20
N GLU A 156 -6.36 6.80 -3.66
CA GLU A 156 -7.66 7.41 -3.36
C GLU A 156 -8.01 7.24 -1.87
N PRO A 157 -8.38 8.34 -1.19
CA PRO A 157 -8.94 8.26 0.15
C PRO A 157 -10.24 7.43 0.15
N CYS A 158 -10.50 6.71 1.24
CA CYS A 158 -11.73 5.93 1.47
C CYS A 158 -11.98 4.77 0.50
N ALA A 159 -11.10 4.52 -0.46
CA ALA A 159 -11.17 3.34 -1.30
C ALA A 159 -10.76 2.07 -0.53
N PRO A 160 -11.32 0.89 -0.87
CA PRO A 160 -10.79 -0.38 -0.39
C PRO A 160 -9.30 -0.50 -0.73
N ALA A 161 -8.50 -1.01 0.21
CA ALA A 161 -7.03 -1.09 0.09
C ALA A 161 -6.33 0.27 -0.16
N SER A 162 -6.94 1.38 0.29
CA SER A 162 -6.25 2.67 0.33
C SER A 162 -5.01 2.60 1.22
N LEU A 163 -3.97 3.35 0.85
CA LEU A 163 -2.85 3.67 1.75
C LEU A 163 -3.34 4.34 3.04
N PHE A 164 -4.48 5.02 2.97
CA PHE A 164 -5.08 5.81 4.03
C PHE A 164 -6.17 5.02 4.76
N ASP A 165 -5.79 4.03 5.55
CA ASP A 165 -6.77 3.28 6.37
C ASP A 165 -7.34 4.17 7.47
N ARG A 166 -8.67 4.37 7.45
CA ARG A 166 -9.41 5.18 8.43
C ARG A 166 -10.01 4.38 9.58
N ALA A 167 -10.27 3.09 9.39
CA ALA A 167 -11.02 2.28 10.34
C ALA A 167 -10.28 2.13 11.69
N GLY A 168 -8.96 2.33 11.70
CA GLY A 168 -8.11 2.28 12.89
C GLY A 168 -7.70 3.64 13.49
N ARG A 169 -8.25 4.77 13.03
CA ARG A 169 -7.78 6.11 13.41
C ARG A 169 -8.40 6.59 14.73
N CYS A 170 -7.55 6.90 15.72
CA CYS A 170 -7.90 7.48 17.02
C CYS A 170 -9.04 6.79 17.81
N PRO A 171 -8.99 5.46 17.99
CA PRO A 171 -10.07 4.71 18.64
C PRO A 171 -10.36 5.21 20.06
N ASP A 172 -9.33 5.59 20.83
CA ASP A 172 -9.52 6.00 22.23
C ASP A 172 -10.05 7.43 22.34
N PHE A 173 -9.63 8.35 21.46
CA PHE A 173 -10.21 9.70 21.42
C PHE A 173 -11.68 9.65 20.99
N LEU A 174 -12.02 8.86 19.96
CA LEU A 174 -13.41 8.68 19.55
C LEU A 174 -14.23 7.92 20.60
N ALA A 175 -13.64 6.97 21.34
CA ALA A 175 -14.30 6.31 22.45
C ALA A 175 -14.58 7.29 23.61
N GLN A 176 -13.60 8.12 23.97
CA GLN A 176 -13.75 9.11 25.02
C GLN A 176 -14.74 10.21 24.62
N LEU A 177 -14.75 10.64 23.36
CA LEU A 177 -15.73 11.58 22.84
C LEU A 177 -17.15 11.00 22.92
N ARG A 178 -17.33 9.71 22.63
CA ARG A 178 -18.60 8.99 22.83
C ARG A 178 -18.97 8.82 24.30
N ALA A 179 -17.99 8.67 25.19
CA ALA A 179 -18.21 8.60 26.63
C ALA A 179 -18.67 9.96 27.18
N ALA A 180 -17.97 11.04 26.83
CA ALA A 180 -18.33 12.40 27.23
C ALA A 180 -19.74 12.79 26.79
N LEU A 181 -20.18 12.38 25.60
CA LEU A 181 -21.57 12.58 25.16
C LEU A 181 -22.57 11.79 26.02
N ARG A 182 -22.23 10.54 26.35
CA ARG A 182 -23.09 9.66 27.16
C ARG A 182 -23.22 10.15 28.60
N ASP A 183 -22.15 10.71 29.13
CA ASP A 183 -22.07 11.24 30.49
C ASP A 183 -22.55 12.70 30.57
N GLU A 184 -23.13 13.23 29.49
CA GLU A 184 -23.67 14.59 29.36
C GLU A 184 -22.64 15.72 29.64
N ILE A 185 -21.34 15.41 29.54
CA ILE A 185 -20.25 16.38 29.65
C ILE A 185 -20.24 17.31 28.43
N ILE A 186 -20.59 16.77 27.25
CA ILE A 186 -20.73 17.52 25.99
C ILE A 186 -22.10 17.27 25.37
N ASP A 187 -22.62 18.25 24.64
CA ASP A 187 -23.90 18.12 23.94
C ASP A 187 -23.76 17.47 22.54
N VAL A 188 -24.90 17.05 21.96
CA VAL A 188 -24.97 16.43 20.63
C VAL A 188 -24.44 17.35 19.53
N GLY A 189 -24.66 18.66 19.64
CA GLY A 189 -24.19 19.65 18.70
C GLY A 189 -22.67 19.75 18.69
N PHE A 190 -22.05 19.80 19.87
CA PHE A 190 -20.60 19.76 20.07
C PHE A 190 -20.01 18.48 19.51
N TYR A 191 -20.58 17.32 19.86
CA TYR A 191 -20.16 16.02 19.35
C TYR A 191 -20.18 15.98 17.82
N GLY A 192 -21.27 16.44 17.20
CA GLY A 192 -21.40 16.48 15.74
C GLY A 192 -20.45 17.49 15.06
N ARG A 193 -20.08 18.60 15.72
CA ARG A 193 -19.02 19.50 15.21
C ARG A 193 -17.65 18.85 15.31
N ALA A 194 -17.35 18.18 16.42
CA ALA A 194 -16.07 17.52 16.66
C ALA A 194 -15.82 16.41 15.63
N LEU A 195 -16.80 15.53 15.40
CA LEU A 195 -16.66 14.46 14.39
C LEU A 195 -16.43 15.00 12.98
N ARG A 196 -17.26 15.97 12.54
CA ARG A 196 -17.09 16.59 11.21
C ARG A 196 -15.73 17.26 11.04
N SER A 197 -15.25 17.91 12.10
CA SER A 197 -13.92 18.52 12.13
C SER A 197 -12.81 17.48 11.99
N ILE A 198 -12.94 16.32 12.65
CA ILE A 198 -11.98 15.22 12.50
C ILE A 198 -12.00 14.70 11.07
N ASP A 199 -13.17 14.35 10.53
CA ASP A 199 -13.29 13.79 9.18
C ASP A 199 -12.69 14.73 8.12
N LEU A 200 -13.04 16.02 8.16
CA LEU A 200 -12.51 17.01 7.21
C LEU A 200 -11.00 17.18 7.28
N ARG A 201 -10.42 17.13 8.48
CA ARG A 201 -8.97 17.28 8.66
C ARG A 201 -8.21 16.03 8.25
N GLU A 202 -8.75 14.86 8.52
CA GLU A 202 -8.19 13.58 8.06
C GLU A 202 -8.29 13.47 6.53
N ASP A 203 -9.41 13.90 5.92
CA ASP A 203 -9.55 14.05 4.46
C ASP A 203 -8.47 14.98 3.87
N ALA A 204 -8.27 16.15 4.48
CA ALA A 204 -7.29 17.11 4.02
C ALA A 204 -5.86 16.57 4.09
N ILE A 205 -5.52 15.84 5.16
CA ILE A 205 -4.20 15.24 5.32
C ILE A 205 -3.98 14.07 4.35
N ASP A 206 -4.96 13.19 4.20
CA ASP A 206 -4.89 12.09 3.22
C ASP A 206 -4.66 12.66 1.80
N ALA A 207 -5.40 13.71 1.44
CA ALA A 207 -5.25 14.38 0.16
C ALA A 207 -3.87 15.04 -0.02
N ARG A 208 -3.34 15.69 1.02
CA ARG A 208 -1.98 16.28 1.02
C ARG A 208 -0.92 15.20 0.78
N ILE A 209 -0.99 14.09 1.51
CA ILE A 209 -0.03 13.00 1.37
C ILE A 209 -0.13 12.35 -0.01
N ALA A 210 -1.36 12.10 -0.50
CA ALA A 210 -1.59 11.59 -1.85
C ALA A 210 -0.96 12.50 -2.90
N ALA A 211 -1.15 13.83 -2.80
CA ALA A 211 -0.57 14.81 -3.71
C ALA A 211 0.97 14.79 -3.69
N ILE A 212 1.59 14.62 -2.53
CA ILE A 212 3.06 14.50 -2.41
C ILE A 212 3.55 13.25 -3.14
N VAL A 213 2.92 12.10 -2.92
CA VAL A 213 3.28 10.86 -3.63
C VAL A 213 3.09 11.06 -5.13
N GLU A 214 1.91 11.53 -5.57
CA GLU A 214 1.60 11.78 -6.99
C GLU A 214 2.60 12.72 -7.67
N SER A 215 3.05 13.77 -6.99
CA SER A 215 4.03 14.71 -7.53
C SER A 215 5.39 14.08 -7.83
N SER A 216 5.70 12.94 -7.23
CA SER A 216 6.93 12.18 -7.46
C SER A 216 6.80 11.12 -8.57
N LEU A 217 5.57 10.83 -9.02
CA LEU A 217 5.27 9.83 -10.04
C LEU A 217 5.30 10.40 -11.46
N ASP A 218 5.32 9.52 -12.47
CA ASP A 218 5.19 9.91 -13.87
C ASP A 218 3.74 10.37 -14.17
N PRO A 219 3.51 11.64 -14.56
CA PRO A 219 2.17 12.17 -14.76
C PRO A 219 1.44 11.49 -15.92
N VAL A 220 2.17 11.02 -16.96
CA VAL A 220 1.56 10.35 -18.12
C VAL A 220 0.99 8.99 -17.71
N THR A 221 1.74 8.22 -16.93
CA THR A 221 1.33 6.90 -16.45
C THR A 221 0.17 7.02 -15.47
N ILE A 222 0.22 7.97 -14.52
CA ILE A 222 -0.91 8.26 -13.63
C ILE A 222 -2.15 8.68 -14.42
N ALA A 223 -2.02 9.54 -15.44
CA ALA A 223 -3.15 9.94 -16.27
C ALA A 223 -3.75 8.77 -17.09
N LYS A 224 -2.92 7.84 -17.59
CA LYS A 224 -3.41 6.61 -18.24
C LYS A 224 -4.22 5.76 -17.28
N LEU A 225 -3.71 5.59 -16.07
CA LEU A 225 -4.35 4.80 -15.04
C LEU A 225 -5.65 5.45 -14.52
N ALA A 226 -5.66 6.77 -14.30
CA ALA A 226 -6.84 7.52 -13.86
C ALA A 226 -7.99 7.51 -14.88
N ARG A 227 -7.69 7.31 -16.17
CA ARG A 227 -8.71 7.10 -17.22
C ARG A 227 -9.34 5.71 -17.19
N SER A 228 -8.76 4.78 -16.42
CA SER A 228 -9.37 3.47 -16.17
C SER A 228 -10.27 3.53 -14.94
N SER A 229 -11.26 2.64 -14.87
CA SER A 229 -12.06 2.44 -13.64
C SER A 229 -11.28 1.69 -12.54
N ALA A 230 -10.00 1.37 -12.74
CA ALA A 230 -9.13 0.86 -11.70
C ALA A 230 -8.68 1.95 -10.70
N GLY A 231 -8.76 3.23 -11.09
CA GLY A 231 -8.33 4.34 -10.23
C GLY A 231 -6.81 4.38 -10.01
N LYS A 232 -6.33 5.21 -9.08
CA LYS A 232 -4.91 5.45 -8.76
C LYS A 232 -4.29 4.32 -7.93
N HIS A 233 -4.35 3.11 -8.47
CA HIS A 233 -3.76 1.91 -7.88
C HIS A 233 -2.24 1.82 -8.14
N LEU A 234 -1.43 1.83 -7.08
CA LEU A 234 0.03 1.91 -7.15
C LEU A 234 0.68 0.68 -7.81
N GLY A 235 0.18 -0.52 -7.52
CA GLY A 235 0.61 -1.74 -8.22
C GLY A 235 0.34 -1.73 -9.72
N CYS A 236 -0.83 -1.26 -10.16
CA CYS A 236 -1.12 -1.09 -11.59
C CYS A 236 -0.25 0.01 -12.22
N TYR A 237 0.01 1.09 -11.49
CA TYR A 237 0.94 2.13 -11.93
C TYR A 237 2.35 1.55 -12.16
N ASN A 238 2.89 0.77 -11.22
CA ASN A 238 4.18 0.08 -11.37
C ASN A 238 4.17 -0.84 -12.59
N TRP A 239 3.12 -1.62 -12.79
CA TRP A 239 3.01 -2.51 -13.94
C TRP A 239 3.01 -1.78 -15.29
N LEU A 240 2.34 -0.62 -15.39
CA LEU A 240 2.39 0.22 -16.58
C LEU A 240 3.75 0.88 -16.78
N ARG A 241 4.46 1.19 -15.69
CA ARG A 241 5.75 1.89 -15.71
C ARG A 241 6.92 0.96 -16.07
N LEU A 242 6.88 -0.30 -15.63
CA LEU A 242 7.93 -1.30 -15.88
C LEU A 242 8.16 -1.56 -17.37
N ASP A 243 7.11 -1.56 -18.18
CA ASP A 243 7.21 -1.71 -19.64
C ASP A 243 6.37 -0.65 -20.38
N PRO A 244 6.95 0.54 -20.62
CA PRO A 244 6.23 1.64 -21.25
C PRO A 244 5.76 1.34 -22.67
N ARG A 245 6.41 0.40 -23.39
CA ARG A 245 6.04 0.02 -24.77
C ARG A 245 4.68 -0.64 -24.81
N HIS A 246 4.36 -1.44 -23.79
CA HIS A 246 3.07 -2.13 -23.66
C HIS A 246 2.08 -1.41 -22.73
N ALA A 247 2.38 -0.18 -22.29
CA ALA A 247 1.49 0.55 -21.38
C ALA A 247 0.10 0.84 -21.98
N ALA A 248 -0.02 1.01 -23.30
CA ALA A 248 -1.31 1.23 -23.95
C ALA A 248 -2.25 -0.01 -23.91
N PRO A 249 -1.84 -1.20 -24.39
CA PRO A 249 -2.67 -2.40 -24.28
C PRO A 249 -2.94 -2.81 -22.82
N ARG A 250 -1.98 -2.60 -21.90
CA ARG A 250 -2.19 -2.83 -20.45
C ARG A 250 -3.25 -1.89 -19.86
N ALA A 251 -3.21 -0.60 -20.21
CA ALA A 251 -4.25 0.36 -19.78
C ALA A 251 -5.62 0.04 -20.39
N HIS A 252 -5.66 -0.43 -21.64
CA HIS A 252 -6.90 -0.93 -22.26
C HIS A 252 -7.51 -2.07 -21.44
N LEU A 253 -6.69 -3.03 -21.03
CA LEU A 253 -7.13 -4.15 -20.22
C LEU A 253 -7.72 -3.70 -18.88
N LEU A 254 -7.04 -2.79 -18.16
CA LEU A 254 -7.54 -2.25 -16.89
C LEU A 254 -8.90 -1.54 -17.04
N ALA A 255 -9.14 -0.89 -18.18
CA ALA A 255 -10.43 -0.28 -18.48
C ALA A 255 -11.52 -1.31 -18.84
N ARG A 256 -11.14 -2.52 -19.26
CA ARG A 256 -12.06 -3.63 -19.57
C ARG A 256 -12.38 -4.50 -18.38
N LEU A 257 -11.39 -4.75 -17.52
CA LEU A 257 -11.49 -5.58 -16.33
C LEU A 257 -10.98 -4.82 -15.09
N PRO A 258 -11.65 -3.72 -14.67
CA PRO A 258 -11.20 -2.95 -13.52
C PRO A 258 -11.15 -3.76 -12.23
N ALA A 259 -12.08 -4.71 -12.05
CA ALA A 259 -12.12 -5.59 -10.89
C ALA A 259 -10.93 -6.55 -10.78
N PHE A 260 -10.15 -6.70 -11.85
CA PHE A 260 -8.97 -7.55 -11.90
C PHE A 260 -7.68 -6.77 -11.62
N ALA A 261 -7.75 -5.46 -11.30
CA ALA A 261 -6.59 -4.62 -11.04
C ALA A 261 -5.62 -5.23 -10.01
N THR A 262 -6.13 -5.65 -8.85
CA THR A 262 -5.35 -6.31 -7.80
C THR A 262 -4.71 -7.61 -8.30
N PHE A 263 -5.46 -8.43 -9.04
CA PHE A 263 -4.95 -9.66 -9.64
C PHE A 263 -3.81 -9.41 -10.62
N PHE A 264 -3.95 -8.41 -11.51
CA PHE A 264 -2.90 -8.07 -12.46
C PHE A 264 -1.66 -7.54 -11.75
N ALA A 265 -1.81 -6.68 -10.75
CA ALA A 265 -0.70 -6.16 -9.97
C ALA A 265 0.04 -7.29 -9.22
N GLU A 266 -0.69 -8.19 -8.54
CA GLU A 266 -0.10 -9.31 -7.81
C GLU A 266 0.59 -10.33 -8.74
N THR A 267 0.02 -10.57 -9.92
CA THR A 267 0.48 -11.64 -10.83
C THR A 267 1.57 -11.18 -11.80
N LEU A 268 1.46 -9.97 -12.33
CA LEU A 268 2.28 -9.52 -13.47
C LEU A 268 3.46 -8.64 -13.06
N VAL A 269 3.34 -7.86 -11.98
CA VAL A 269 4.47 -7.06 -11.47
C VAL A 269 5.67 -7.94 -11.11
N PRO A 270 5.53 -9.06 -10.37
CA PRO A 270 6.68 -9.90 -10.05
C PRO A 270 7.33 -10.53 -11.28
N LEU A 271 6.54 -10.90 -12.30
CA LEU A 271 7.08 -11.47 -13.54
C LEU A 271 7.94 -10.46 -14.31
N ASP A 272 7.49 -9.21 -14.38
CA ASP A 272 8.18 -8.15 -15.12
C ASP A 272 9.38 -7.60 -14.35
N ALA A 273 9.24 -7.43 -13.04
CA ALA A 273 10.31 -6.89 -12.21
C ALA A 273 11.52 -7.82 -12.08
N TRP A 274 11.32 -9.12 -12.33
CA TRP A 274 12.39 -10.14 -12.27
C TRP A 274 12.84 -10.60 -13.66
N ALA A 275 12.14 -10.20 -14.72
CA ALA A 275 12.63 -10.31 -16.08
C ALA A 275 13.78 -9.30 -16.25
N THR A 276 14.99 -9.71 -15.87
CA THR A 276 16.23 -9.00 -16.18
C THR A 276 16.24 -8.66 -17.67
N PRO A 277 16.60 -7.44 -18.10
CA PRO A 277 16.58 -7.09 -19.52
C PRO A 277 17.64 -7.93 -20.24
N LEU A 278 17.20 -9.00 -20.89
CA LEU A 278 17.95 -9.60 -21.98
C LEU A 278 17.83 -8.64 -23.16
N GLY A 279 18.89 -7.86 -23.39
CA GLY A 279 19.14 -7.18 -24.66
C GLY A 279 18.38 -5.87 -24.86
N ALA A 280 18.87 -4.80 -24.25
CA ALA A 280 18.78 -3.47 -24.83
C ALA A 280 20.21 -2.92 -24.93
N GLY A 281 20.84 -3.19 -26.08
CA GLY A 281 22.21 -2.79 -26.37
C GLY A 281 22.76 -3.54 -27.58
N ASP A 282 22.11 -3.40 -28.74
CA ASP A 282 22.89 -3.30 -29.97
C ASP A 282 23.44 -1.87 -29.95
N ASP A 283 24.69 -1.71 -29.49
CA ASP A 283 25.56 -0.64 -29.96
C ASP A 283 27.02 -1.13 -29.84
N ASP A 284 27.64 -1.30 -31.00
CA ASP A 284 29.07 -1.53 -31.17
C ASP A 284 29.84 -0.30 -30.64
N GLY A 285 30.85 -0.51 -29.79
CA GLY A 285 31.74 0.58 -29.40
C GLY A 285 32.61 0.30 -28.18
N ASP A 286 33.75 -0.31 -28.44
CA ASP A 286 34.96 -0.34 -27.60
C ASP A 286 35.20 0.96 -26.79
N ALA A 287 35.22 0.86 -25.46
CA ALA A 287 36.04 1.68 -24.55
C ALA A 287 35.95 1.11 -23.12
N GLY A 288 37.05 0.53 -22.64
CA GLY A 288 37.14 -0.15 -21.35
C GLY A 288 37.02 0.75 -20.13
N PHE A 289 36.62 0.15 -19.00
CA PHE A 289 37.06 0.56 -17.67
C PHE A 289 37.00 -0.66 -16.72
N ASP A 290 38.18 -1.10 -16.31
CA ASP A 290 38.44 -2.19 -15.37
C ASP A 290 37.96 -1.84 -13.95
N ALA A 291 37.24 -2.79 -13.34
CA ALA A 291 37.22 -2.97 -11.89
C ALA A 291 36.91 -4.44 -11.57
N GLU A 292 37.89 -5.31 -11.80
CA GLU A 292 37.89 -6.67 -11.26
C GLU A 292 37.95 -6.63 -9.72
N ALA A 293 36.78 -6.56 -9.08
CA ALA A 293 36.64 -7.02 -7.71
C ALA A 293 36.53 -8.55 -7.75
N LEU A 294 37.64 -9.24 -7.48
CA LEU A 294 37.70 -10.70 -7.34
C LEU A 294 36.69 -11.19 -6.30
N ASP A 295 35.54 -11.63 -6.79
CA ASP A 295 34.45 -12.18 -6.01
C ASP A 295 34.87 -13.55 -5.47
N THR A 296 35.25 -13.63 -4.19
CA THR A 296 35.75 -14.87 -3.62
C THR A 296 34.66 -15.95 -3.53
N GLN A 297 35.03 -17.23 -3.63
CA GLN A 297 34.08 -18.34 -3.46
C GLN A 297 33.32 -18.28 -2.10
N ALA A 298 33.92 -17.68 -1.08
CA ALA A 298 33.29 -17.42 0.21
C ALA A 298 32.16 -16.39 0.13
N ASP A 299 32.30 -15.35 -0.70
CA ASP A 299 31.27 -14.34 -0.94
C ASP A 299 30.13 -14.86 -1.83
N ALA A 300 30.44 -15.74 -2.78
CA ALA A 300 29.44 -16.49 -3.53
C ALA A 300 28.65 -17.48 -2.64
N ALA A 301 29.33 -18.17 -1.71
CA ALA A 301 28.71 -19.07 -0.75
C ALA A 301 27.85 -18.32 0.28
N ARG A 302 28.31 -17.15 0.77
CA ARG A 302 27.53 -16.26 1.65
C ARG A 302 26.30 -15.70 0.94
N ARG A 303 26.38 -15.35 -0.35
CA ARG A 303 25.20 -14.93 -1.15
C ARG A 303 24.22 -16.08 -1.37
N ARG A 304 24.70 -17.31 -1.62
CA ARG A 304 23.85 -18.52 -1.69
C ARG A 304 23.19 -18.87 -0.35
N ALA A 305 23.90 -18.72 0.77
CA ALA A 305 23.37 -18.93 2.11
C ALA A 305 22.37 -17.83 2.52
N ARG A 306 22.62 -16.57 2.14
CA ARG A 306 21.69 -15.44 2.34
C ARG A 306 20.42 -15.57 1.50
N ARG A 307 20.50 -16.07 0.26
CA ARG A 307 19.30 -16.42 -0.54
C ARG A 307 18.46 -17.55 0.09
N ARG A 308 19.04 -18.35 1.00
CA ARG A 308 18.37 -19.46 1.70
C ARG A 308 17.84 -19.09 3.09
N GLN A 309 18.20 -17.93 3.63
CA GLN A 309 17.71 -17.51 4.95
C GLN A 309 16.28 -16.97 4.79
N ALA A 310 15.30 -17.87 4.90
CA ALA A 310 13.89 -17.51 4.90
C ALA A 310 13.59 -16.60 6.11
N PRO A 311 12.85 -15.51 5.92
CA PRO A 311 12.51 -14.60 7.02
C PRO A 311 11.75 -15.37 8.11
N THR A 312 12.13 -15.12 9.37
CA THR A 312 11.71 -15.89 10.55
C THR A 312 10.20 -15.79 10.86
N PHE A 313 9.46 -14.96 10.15
CA PHE A 313 8.00 -15.03 10.01
C PHE A 313 7.61 -14.51 8.62
N ASP A 314 7.72 -15.37 7.62
CA ASP A 314 7.12 -15.10 6.32
C ASP A 314 5.65 -15.54 6.39
N LEU A 315 4.70 -14.64 6.12
CA LEU A 315 3.30 -14.99 5.89
C LEU A 315 3.08 -15.49 4.45
N ARG A 316 4.12 -15.40 3.59
CA ARG A 316 4.11 -15.95 2.24
C ARG A 316 3.85 -17.47 2.15
N PRO A 317 4.10 -18.36 3.12
CA PRO A 317 3.75 -19.77 3.00
C PRO A 317 2.24 -20.03 2.88
N LEU A 318 1.40 -19.11 3.38
CA LEU A 318 -0.05 -19.15 3.12
C LEU A 318 -0.41 -18.59 1.73
N ALA A 319 0.33 -17.59 1.23
CA ALA A 319 0.22 -17.07 -0.13
C ALA A 319 0.86 -17.98 -1.21
N ALA A 320 1.88 -18.76 -0.86
CA ALA A 320 2.65 -19.65 -1.73
C ALA A 320 1.85 -20.89 -2.16
N ARG A 321 0.66 -21.10 -1.59
CA ARG A 321 -0.36 -21.98 -2.18
C ARG A 321 -0.85 -21.47 -3.55
N GLN A 322 -0.50 -20.24 -3.97
CA GLN A 322 -0.91 -19.63 -5.25
C GLN A 322 0.06 -19.82 -6.44
N ASP A 323 1.27 -20.35 -6.25
CA ASP A 323 2.29 -20.47 -7.32
C ASP A 323 2.53 -21.92 -7.77
N SER A 324 1.47 -22.62 -8.14
CA SER A 324 1.62 -23.88 -8.87
C SER A 324 2.28 -23.65 -10.23
N ALA A 325 2.97 -24.65 -10.79
CA ALA A 325 3.54 -24.58 -12.15
C ALA A 325 2.48 -24.19 -13.20
N HIS A 326 1.23 -24.61 -12.96
CA HIS A 326 0.06 -24.19 -13.73
C HIS A 326 -0.18 -22.68 -13.67
N SER A 327 -0.14 -22.09 -12.47
CA SER A 327 -0.36 -20.66 -12.23
C SER A 327 0.71 -19.82 -12.92
N LEU A 328 1.99 -20.19 -12.78
CA LEU A 328 3.11 -19.50 -13.45
C LEU A 328 3.03 -19.61 -14.97
N ARG A 329 2.68 -20.79 -15.50
CA ARG A 329 2.50 -21.00 -16.94
C ARG A 329 1.44 -20.04 -17.49
N TRP A 330 0.26 -20.01 -16.89
CA TRP A 330 -0.84 -19.18 -17.37
C TRP A 330 -0.61 -17.70 -17.12
N ALA A 331 0.11 -17.31 -16.06
CA ALA A 331 0.54 -15.93 -15.88
C ALA A 331 1.47 -15.46 -17.03
N GLY A 332 2.40 -16.32 -17.48
CA GLY A 332 3.23 -16.04 -18.64
C GLY A 332 2.46 -15.99 -19.97
N VAL A 333 1.46 -16.86 -20.16
CA VAL A 333 0.56 -16.80 -21.33
C VAL A 333 -0.27 -15.52 -21.33
N LEU A 334 -0.85 -15.19 -20.17
CA LEU A 334 -1.63 -13.97 -19.95
C LEU A 334 -0.79 -12.74 -20.29
N LYS A 335 0.42 -12.62 -19.76
CA LYS A 335 1.34 -11.52 -20.08
C LYS A 335 1.51 -11.34 -21.59
N ARG A 336 1.87 -12.41 -22.31
CA ARG A 336 2.08 -12.35 -23.77
C ARG A 336 0.81 -11.95 -24.53
N ALA A 337 -0.34 -12.46 -24.12
CA ALA A 337 -1.62 -12.12 -24.74
C ALA A 337 -1.97 -10.63 -24.54
N ILE A 338 -1.73 -10.10 -23.33
CA ILE A 338 -1.95 -8.68 -23.01
C ILE A 338 -1.00 -7.80 -23.83
N ASP A 339 0.29 -8.10 -23.81
CA ASP A 339 1.30 -7.31 -24.52
C ASP A 339 1.06 -7.33 -26.05
N ALA A 340 0.52 -8.44 -26.58
CA ALA A 340 0.10 -8.57 -27.98
C ALA A 340 -1.28 -7.95 -28.31
N GLY A 341 -2.03 -7.45 -27.32
CA GLY A 341 -3.38 -6.89 -27.51
C GLY A 341 -4.43 -7.91 -27.95
N GLN A 342 -4.28 -9.18 -27.57
CA GLN A 342 -5.16 -10.28 -27.99
C GLN A 342 -6.25 -10.58 -26.95
N ASP A 343 -7.34 -9.80 -26.94
CA ASP A 343 -8.42 -9.92 -25.96
C ASP A 343 -8.96 -11.34 -25.78
N ARG A 344 -9.14 -12.09 -26.87
CA ARG A 344 -9.62 -13.48 -26.82
C ARG A 344 -8.67 -14.39 -26.03
N ALA A 345 -7.36 -14.27 -26.27
CA ALA A 345 -6.35 -15.07 -25.58
C ALA A 345 -6.18 -14.63 -24.12
N VAL A 346 -6.42 -13.34 -23.81
CA VAL A 346 -6.45 -12.83 -22.43
C VAL A 346 -7.60 -13.48 -21.65
N ILE A 347 -8.80 -13.48 -22.23
CA ILE A 347 -10.00 -14.07 -21.62
C ILE A 347 -9.77 -15.56 -21.34
N GLU A 348 -9.25 -16.30 -22.32
CA GLU A 348 -8.92 -17.72 -22.17
C GLU A 348 -7.88 -17.94 -21.05
N ALA A 349 -6.79 -17.16 -21.05
CA ALA A 349 -5.75 -17.29 -20.03
C ALA A 349 -6.27 -17.00 -18.61
N ILE A 350 -7.16 -16.02 -18.45
CA ILE A 350 -7.82 -15.72 -17.18
C ILE A 350 -8.74 -16.88 -16.76
N ALA A 351 -9.58 -17.37 -17.67
CA ALA A 351 -10.50 -18.48 -17.40
C ALA A 351 -9.75 -19.73 -16.94
N GLN A 352 -8.67 -20.08 -17.63
CA GLN A 352 -7.78 -21.18 -17.26
C GLN A 352 -7.08 -20.94 -15.92
N ARG A 353 -6.61 -19.71 -15.65
CA ARG A 353 -5.96 -19.35 -14.37
C ARG A 353 -6.88 -19.55 -13.17
N PHE A 354 -8.16 -19.24 -13.31
CA PHE A 354 -9.16 -19.37 -12.23
C PHE A 354 -9.92 -20.71 -12.25
N ALA A 355 -9.73 -21.52 -13.28
CA ALA A 355 -10.46 -22.76 -13.55
C ALA A 355 -11.98 -22.54 -13.65
N VAL A 356 -12.37 -21.57 -14.49
CA VAL A 356 -13.76 -21.23 -14.81
C VAL A 356 -13.99 -21.26 -16.32
N ASP A 357 -15.25 -21.28 -16.76
CA ASP A 357 -15.59 -21.20 -18.18
C ASP A 357 -15.26 -19.81 -18.75
N ASP A 358 -14.79 -19.77 -20.00
CA ASP A 358 -14.48 -18.53 -20.72
C ASP A 358 -15.64 -17.53 -20.73
N ASN A 359 -16.89 -18.02 -20.81
CA ASN A 359 -18.06 -17.15 -20.90
C ASN A 359 -18.28 -16.34 -19.62
N VAL A 360 -17.86 -16.84 -18.46
CA VAL A 360 -17.86 -16.08 -17.20
C VAL A 360 -16.99 -14.84 -17.36
N VAL A 361 -15.75 -15.01 -17.84
CA VAL A 361 -14.81 -13.89 -18.02
C VAL A 361 -15.28 -12.95 -19.13
N ARG A 362 -15.79 -13.48 -20.26
CA ARG A 362 -16.35 -12.68 -21.36
C ARG A 362 -17.50 -11.80 -20.91
N ARG A 363 -18.36 -12.30 -20.01
CA ARG A 363 -19.47 -11.54 -19.48
C ARG A 363 -19.00 -10.42 -18.55
N VAL A 364 -18.08 -10.70 -17.63
CA VAL A 364 -17.47 -9.64 -16.79
C VAL A 364 -16.80 -8.58 -17.66
N TRP A 365 -16.12 -8.98 -18.73
CA TRP A 365 -15.49 -8.08 -19.71
C TRP A 365 -16.50 -7.16 -20.42
N ARG A 366 -17.68 -7.68 -20.76
CA ARG A 366 -18.73 -6.95 -21.47
C ARG A 366 -19.50 -6.01 -20.53
N ASP A 367 -19.95 -6.54 -19.40
CA ASP A 367 -20.93 -5.87 -18.54
C ASP A 367 -20.27 -5.03 -17.44
N LYS A 368 -19.02 -5.34 -17.06
CA LYS A 368 -18.18 -4.59 -16.11
C LYS A 368 -18.93 -4.15 -14.84
N PRO A 369 -19.39 -5.10 -14.01
CA PRO A 369 -20.19 -4.79 -12.82
C PRO A 369 -19.42 -3.87 -11.87
N ALA A 370 -19.89 -2.63 -11.70
CA ALA A 370 -19.25 -1.66 -10.81
C ALA A 370 -19.26 -2.12 -9.35
N ALA A 371 -20.34 -2.79 -8.93
CA ALA A 371 -20.50 -3.34 -7.58
C ALA A 371 -19.48 -4.45 -7.24
N LEU A 372 -18.81 -5.04 -8.23
CA LEU A 372 -17.74 -6.00 -7.98
C LEU A 372 -16.52 -5.33 -7.32
N GLY A 373 -16.32 -4.03 -7.51
CA GLY A 373 -15.18 -3.31 -6.94
C GLY A 373 -13.85 -3.85 -7.44
N GLN A 374 -12.88 -4.01 -6.54
CA GLN A 374 -11.55 -4.58 -6.80
C GLN A 374 -11.18 -5.55 -5.66
N PRO A 375 -11.79 -6.75 -5.64
CA PRO A 375 -11.59 -7.68 -4.56
C PRO A 375 -10.15 -8.22 -4.58
N PRO A 376 -9.60 -8.65 -3.43
CA PRO A 376 -8.33 -9.35 -3.41
C PRO A 376 -8.40 -10.62 -4.28
N THR A 377 -7.27 -11.03 -4.86
CA THR A 377 -7.23 -12.11 -5.86
C THR A 377 -7.87 -13.42 -5.38
N TRP A 378 -7.69 -13.76 -4.10
CA TRP A 378 -8.31 -14.95 -3.53
C TRP A 378 -9.84 -14.88 -3.55
N GLN A 379 -10.43 -13.71 -3.29
CA GLN A 379 -11.87 -13.52 -3.24
C GLN A 379 -12.43 -13.45 -4.66
N LEU A 380 -11.71 -12.80 -5.58
CA LEU A 380 -12.03 -12.80 -7.01
C LEU A 380 -12.17 -14.23 -7.53
N ALA A 381 -11.25 -15.13 -7.17
CA ALA A 381 -11.33 -16.53 -7.58
C ALA A 381 -12.63 -17.22 -7.10
N GLN A 382 -13.05 -16.97 -5.85
CA GLN A 382 -14.29 -17.53 -5.31
C GLN A 382 -15.53 -16.95 -5.98
N ILE A 383 -15.52 -15.64 -6.23
CA ILE A 383 -16.60 -14.94 -6.95
C ILE A 383 -16.79 -15.54 -8.33
N LEU A 384 -15.72 -15.69 -9.12
CA LEU A 384 -15.80 -16.23 -10.48
C LEU A 384 -16.29 -17.68 -10.50
N ARG A 385 -15.88 -18.51 -9.54
CA ARG A 385 -16.36 -19.91 -9.44
C ARG A 385 -17.84 -19.97 -9.15
N ARG A 386 -18.33 -19.18 -8.19
CA ARG A 386 -19.77 -19.10 -7.87
C ARG A 386 -20.60 -18.56 -9.03
N LEU A 387 -20.06 -17.61 -9.79
CA LEU A 387 -20.69 -17.13 -11.02
C LEU A 387 -20.72 -18.19 -12.13
N GLY A 388 -19.77 -19.13 -12.15
CA GLY A 388 -19.78 -20.28 -13.06
C GLY A 388 -20.75 -21.37 -12.63
N GLU A 389 -20.98 -21.55 -11.33
CA GLU A 389 -22.00 -22.45 -10.78
C GLU A 389 -23.42 -21.93 -11.03
N ARG A 390 -23.60 -20.61 -11.00
CA ARG A 390 -24.85 -19.95 -11.38
C ARG A 390 -24.96 -19.91 -12.90
N GLY A 391 -26.04 -20.47 -13.44
CA GLY A 391 -26.30 -20.38 -14.89
C GLY A 391 -26.33 -18.93 -15.37
N GLU A 392 -26.17 -18.71 -16.68
CA GLU A 392 -26.10 -17.35 -17.25
C GLU A 392 -27.31 -16.46 -16.91
N ARG A 393 -28.47 -17.04 -16.56
CA ARG A 393 -29.67 -16.26 -16.20
C ARG A 393 -29.72 -15.83 -14.74
N ASP A 394 -28.90 -16.43 -13.88
CA ASP A 394 -28.96 -16.27 -12.41
C ASP A 394 -27.82 -15.39 -11.86
N TRP A 395 -27.19 -14.62 -12.74
CA TRP A 395 -26.19 -13.64 -12.34
C TRP A 395 -26.83 -12.47 -11.59
N PRO A 396 -26.12 -11.84 -10.64
CA PRO A 396 -26.63 -10.69 -9.91
C PRO A 396 -27.06 -9.55 -10.85
N ALA A 397 -28.30 -9.08 -10.70
CA ALA A 397 -28.89 -8.04 -11.53
C ALA A 397 -28.67 -6.62 -10.97
N ASP A 398 -28.46 -6.51 -9.65
CA ASP A 398 -28.31 -5.23 -8.95
C ASP A 398 -27.13 -5.25 -7.96
N ALA A 399 -26.82 -4.07 -7.40
CA ALA A 399 -25.69 -3.90 -6.48
C ALA A 399 -25.84 -4.74 -5.20
N ALA A 400 -27.05 -4.86 -4.65
CA ALA A 400 -27.31 -5.62 -3.43
C ALA A 400 -27.06 -7.13 -3.64
N ALA A 401 -27.46 -7.67 -4.79
CA ALA A 401 -27.19 -9.06 -5.16
C ALA A 401 -25.68 -9.31 -5.38
N TRP A 402 -24.95 -8.33 -5.93
CA TRP A 402 -23.49 -8.38 -6.03
C TRP A 402 -22.83 -8.37 -4.65
N GLU A 403 -23.23 -7.47 -3.76
CA GLU A 403 -22.72 -7.38 -2.38
C GLU A 403 -22.98 -8.68 -1.60
N SER A 404 -24.17 -9.26 -1.72
CA SER A 404 -24.50 -10.56 -1.12
C SER A 404 -23.62 -11.69 -1.65
N LEU A 405 -23.37 -11.72 -2.96
CA LEU A 405 -22.46 -12.70 -3.56
C LEU A 405 -21.02 -12.52 -3.06
N ILE A 406 -20.53 -11.28 -2.98
CA ILE A 406 -19.18 -10.95 -2.50
C ILE A 406 -19.01 -11.34 -1.03
N ALA A 407 -19.98 -10.99 -0.18
CA ALA A 407 -19.98 -11.29 1.25
C ALA A 407 -19.99 -12.80 1.52
N THR A 408 -20.71 -13.56 0.69
CA THR A 408 -20.75 -15.01 0.84
C THR A 408 -19.51 -15.69 0.26
N ALA A 409 -18.78 -15.06 -0.67
CA ALA A 409 -17.61 -15.60 -1.39
C ALA A 409 -16.32 -15.64 -0.55
N VAL A 410 -16.40 -16.21 0.65
CA VAL A 410 -15.28 -16.48 1.56
C VAL A 410 -14.89 -17.96 1.46
N PRO A 411 -13.59 -18.34 1.52
CA PRO A 411 -13.18 -19.74 1.56
C PRO A 411 -13.80 -20.43 2.77
N ILE A 412 -14.20 -21.71 2.63
CA ILE A 412 -14.75 -22.53 3.71
C ILE A 412 -13.79 -22.61 4.92
N GLU A 413 -12.49 -22.39 4.70
CA GLU A 413 -11.44 -22.39 5.74
C GLU A 413 -11.35 -21.08 6.55
N ALA A 414 -12.10 -20.04 6.18
CA ALA A 414 -12.08 -18.71 6.81
C ALA A 414 -13.46 -18.26 7.36
N ALA A 415 -14.45 -19.17 7.38
CA ALA A 415 -15.79 -18.93 7.92
C ALA A 415 -15.92 -19.34 9.39
#